data_AF-A0A0D3CKN0-F1
#
_entry.id   AF-A0A0D3CKN0-F1
#
_cell.length_a   1.000
_cell.length_b   1.000
_cell.length_c   1.000
_cell.angle_alpha   90.00
_cell.angle_beta   90.00
_cell.angle_gamma   90.00
#
_symmetry.space_group_name_H-M   'P 1'
#
loop_
_entity.id
_entity.type
_entity.pdbx_description
1 polymer ?
#
loop_
_entity_poly.entity_id
_entity_poly.type
_entity_poly.pdbx_seq_one_letter_code
_entity_poly.pdbx_strand_id
1 'polypeptide(L)'
;MWKSTQDQRGDSSIGFVHYIYWQVIHSFQTHLGALIYPIYGQGELPQAFCCRSAVKGCIYVLRMPITALLLDKARVRLASGQEIFSQKLILDPCITLGSESMSSLTDQQKETLRVFVPKTISSKGKIARGICIIRDVL
;
A
#
# COMPACT_ATOMS: atom_id res chain seq x y z
N MET A 1 3.96 30.03 0.74
CA MET A 1 5.43 30.26 0.79
C MET A 1 5.87 30.21 2.25
N TRP A 2 6.26 29.05 2.76
CA TRP A 2 6.86 28.94 4.10
C TRP A 2 8.33 28.60 3.89
N LYS A 3 9.21 29.54 4.24
CA LYS A 3 10.67 29.34 4.16
C LYS A 3 11.04 28.30 5.22
N SER A 4 11.58 27.18 4.78
CA SER A 4 12.27 26.23 5.66
C SER A 4 13.54 26.89 6.17
N THR A 5 13.53 27.39 7.41
CA THR A 5 14.75 27.64 8.16
C THR A 5 15.25 26.29 8.67
N GLN A 6 16.26 25.75 7.99
CA GLN A 6 17.01 24.59 8.44
C GLN A 6 17.89 25.02 9.63
N ASP A 7 17.52 24.61 10.84
CA ASP A 7 18.43 24.60 11.99
C ASP A 7 19.20 23.27 12.01
N GLN A 8 20.53 23.35 12.01
CA GLN A 8 21.45 22.20 11.95
C GLN A 8 21.62 21.51 13.31
N ARG A 9 20.51 21.08 13.91
CA ARG A 9 20.51 20.09 15.01
C ARG A 9 19.37 19.13 14.76
N GLY A 10 19.60 17.85 15.01
CA GLY A 10 18.66 16.74 14.74
C GLY A 10 17.32 16.78 15.48
N ASP A 11 16.88 17.94 15.98
CA ASP A 11 15.61 18.21 16.66
C ASP A 11 14.46 18.60 15.71
N SER A 12 14.71 18.69 14.40
CA SER A 12 13.73 19.12 13.40
C SER A 12 12.52 18.16 13.29
N SER A 13 12.69 16.88 13.66
CA SER A 13 11.60 15.89 13.60
C SER A 13 10.56 16.09 14.71
N ILE A 14 10.97 16.51 15.91
CA ILE A 14 10.06 16.68 17.05
C ILE A 14 9.17 17.91 16.85
N GLY A 15 9.75 19.02 16.38
CA GLY A 15 9.00 20.23 16.07
C GLY A 15 7.97 20.03 14.94
N PHE A 16 8.30 19.21 13.94
CA PHE A 16 7.39 18.90 12.83
C PHE A 16 6.20 18.03 13.26
N VAL A 17 6.43 17.00 14.08
CA VAL A 17 5.35 16.14 14.61
C VAL A 17 4.41 16.94 15.50
N HIS A 18 4.97 17.81 16.37
CA HIS A 18 4.17 18.69 17.22
C HIS A 18 3.33 19.68 16.40
N TYR A 19 3.88 20.22 15.31
CA TYR A 19 3.15 21.09 14.40
C TYR A 19 1.97 20.39 13.72
N ILE A 20 2.18 19.17 13.20
CA ILE A 20 1.09 18.38 12.60
C ILE A 20 0.01 18.07 13.64
N TYR A 21 0.41 17.67 14.83
CA TYR A 21 -0.52 17.37 15.92
C TYR A 21 -1.43 18.56 16.25
N TRP A 22 -0.83 19.75 16.40
CA TRP A 22 -1.57 20.97 16.66
C TRP A 22 -2.53 21.29 15.50
N GLN A 23 -2.06 21.24 14.25
CA GLN A 23 -2.90 21.49 13.07
C GLN A 23 -4.15 20.59 13.01
N VAL A 24 -4.00 19.30 13.33
CA VAL A 24 -5.11 18.34 13.30
C VAL A 24 -6.13 18.64 14.39
N ILE A 25 -5.70 18.97 15.62
CA ILE A 25 -6.62 19.35 16.71
C ILE A 25 -7.45 20.58 16.33
N HIS A 26 -6.83 21.58 15.71
CA HIS A 26 -7.53 22.80 15.29
C HIS A 26 -8.53 22.54 14.18
N SER A 27 -8.23 21.60 13.28
CA SER A 27 -9.08 21.30 12.13
C SER A 27 -10.36 20.55 12.52
N PHE A 28 -10.27 19.63 13.48
CA PHE A 28 -11.37 18.74 13.85
C PHE A 28 -12.08 19.11 15.15
N GLN A 29 -11.60 20.11 15.88
CA GLN A 29 -12.11 20.54 17.19
C GLN A 29 -12.33 19.35 18.16
N THR A 30 -11.55 18.28 18.00
CA THR A 30 -11.69 17.07 18.80
C THR A 30 -11.18 17.35 20.20
N HIS A 31 -12.09 17.32 21.18
CA HIS A 31 -11.78 17.60 22.58
C HIS A 31 -10.93 16.50 23.26
N LEU A 32 -10.64 15.38 22.56
CA LEU A 32 -9.95 14.20 23.10
C LEU A 32 -8.67 13.78 22.34
N GLY A 33 -8.28 14.43 21.24
CA GLY A 33 -7.02 14.12 20.54
C GLY A 33 -7.00 14.37 19.03
N ALA A 34 -5.85 14.09 18.41
CA ALA A 34 -5.58 14.31 16.98
C ALA A 34 -5.89 13.09 16.08
N LEU A 35 -6.60 12.08 16.58
CA LEU A 35 -6.83 10.82 15.86
C LEU A 35 -8.33 10.59 15.66
N ILE A 36 -8.69 10.12 14.47
CA ILE A 36 -10.07 9.71 14.11
C ILE A 36 -10.03 8.24 13.73
N TYR A 37 -10.99 7.48 14.25
CA TYR A 37 -11.14 6.06 13.96
C TYR A 37 -12.46 5.82 13.20
N PRO A 38 -12.45 5.07 12.08
CA PRO A 38 -13.69 4.72 11.37
C PRO A 38 -14.59 3.85 12.26
N ILE A 39 -15.90 4.10 12.20
CA ILE A 39 -16.90 3.44 13.08
C ILE A 39 -16.86 1.91 12.94
N TYR A 40 -16.60 1.39 11.73
CA TYR A 40 -16.53 -0.05 11.46
C TYR A 40 -15.10 -0.59 11.30
N GLY A 41 -14.11 0.21 11.70
CA GLY A 41 -12.70 -0.16 11.64
C GLY A 41 -12.00 0.18 10.33
N GLN A 42 -10.69 -0.08 10.30
CA GLN A 42 -9.80 0.38 9.21
C GLN A 42 -10.06 -0.31 7.86
N GLY A 43 -10.81 -1.42 7.83
CA GLY A 43 -11.18 -2.13 6.61
C GLY A 43 -12.11 -1.35 5.67
N GLU A 44 -12.81 -0.34 6.20
CA GLU A 44 -13.73 0.51 5.42
C GLU A 44 -13.00 1.40 4.41
N LEU A 45 -11.77 1.82 4.71
CA LEU A 45 -11.05 2.79 3.90
C LEU A 45 -10.72 2.23 2.49
N PRO A 46 -10.12 1.02 2.34
CA PRO A 46 -9.96 0.37 1.04
C PRO A 46 -11.28 0.19 0.28
N GLN A 47 -12.35 -0.16 0.99
CA GLN A 47 -13.67 -0.39 0.40
C GLN A 47 -14.28 0.90 -0.16
N ALA A 48 -14.18 2.01 0.57
CA ALA A 48 -14.65 3.31 0.11
C ALA A 48 -13.94 3.76 -1.18
N PHE A 49 -12.63 3.53 -1.28
CA PHE A 49 -11.89 3.80 -2.52
C PHE A 49 -12.33 2.90 -3.67
N CYS A 50 -12.54 1.61 -3.40
CA CYS A 50 -13.05 0.63 -4.37
C CYS A 50 -14.44 1.02 -4.92
N CYS A 51 -15.33 1.55 -4.08
CA CYS A 51 -16.62 2.06 -4.53
C CYS A 51 -16.43 3.30 -5.40
N ARG A 52 -15.56 4.25 -4.99
CA ARG A 52 -15.36 5.50 -5.73
C ARG A 52 -14.78 5.28 -7.13
N SER A 53 -13.94 4.29 -7.31
CA SER A 53 -13.40 3.89 -8.60
C SER A 53 -14.38 3.08 -9.45
N ALA A 54 -15.24 2.26 -8.85
CA ALA A 54 -16.31 1.56 -9.57
C ALA A 54 -17.30 2.55 -10.22
N VAL A 55 -17.60 3.67 -9.54
CA VAL A 55 -18.40 4.78 -10.10
C VAL A 55 -17.75 5.38 -11.35
N LYS A 56 -16.42 5.30 -11.48
CA LYS A 56 -15.69 5.75 -12.68
C LYS A 56 -15.51 4.67 -13.75
N GLY A 57 -16.17 3.51 -13.61
CA GLY A 57 -16.12 2.41 -14.58
C GLY A 57 -14.98 1.41 -14.34
N CYS A 58 -14.36 1.41 -13.17
CA CYS A 58 -13.38 0.39 -12.81
C CYS A 58 -14.08 -0.94 -12.48
N ILE A 59 -13.47 -2.06 -12.88
CA ILE A 59 -13.97 -3.41 -12.62
C ILE A 59 -13.14 -4.05 -11.52
N TYR A 60 -13.82 -4.59 -10.51
CA TYR A 60 -13.23 -5.27 -9.37
C TYR A 60 -13.55 -6.75 -9.40
N VAL A 61 -12.51 -7.59 -9.37
CA VAL A 61 -12.66 -9.05 -9.36
C VAL A 61 -11.90 -9.60 -8.16
N LEU A 62 -12.65 -10.13 -7.19
CA LEU A 62 -12.09 -10.85 -6.05
C LEU A 62 -11.96 -12.34 -6.38
N ARG A 63 -11.08 -13.05 -5.67
CA ARG A 63 -10.86 -14.51 -5.83
C ARG A 63 -10.38 -14.96 -7.21
N MET A 64 -9.79 -14.05 -7.99
CA MET A 64 -9.17 -14.37 -9.28
C MET A 64 -7.64 -14.32 -9.14
N PRO A 65 -6.95 -15.45 -8.99
CA PRO A 65 -5.50 -15.45 -8.86
C PRO A 65 -4.82 -15.18 -10.22
N ILE A 66 -3.67 -14.53 -10.15
CA ILE A 66 -2.79 -14.27 -11.29
C ILE A 66 -1.80 -15.43 -11.40
N THR A 67 -1.77 -16.11 -12.55
CA THR A 67 -0.91 -17.28 -12.78
C THR A 67 0.45 -16.86 -13.33
N ALA A 68 0.49 -15.89 -14.24
CA ALA A 68 1.74 -15.43 -14.85
C ALA A 68 1.67 -13.96 -15.27
N LEU A 69 2.83 -13.30 -15.25
CA LEU A 69 3.04 -11.97 -15.81
C LEU A 69 4.03 -12.05 -16.97
N LEU A 70 3.59 -11.66 -18.15
CA LEU A 70 4.43 -11.57 -19.33
C LEU A 70 4.88 -10.11 -19.50
N LEU A 71 6.04 -9.79 -18.91
CA LEU A 71 6.59 -8.43 -18.93
C LEU A 71 6.90 -7.93 -20.34
N ASP A 72 7.35 -8.83 -21.23
CA ASP A 72 7.73 -8.51 -22.61
C ASP A 72 6.59 -7.88 -23.43
N LYS A 73 5.34 -8.27 -23.11
CA LYS A 73 4.14 -7.84 -23.84
C LYS A 73 3.14 -7.09 -22.98
N ALA A 74 3.52 -6.71 -21.74
CA ALA A 74 2.65 -6.08 -20.75
C ALA A 74 1.30 -6.81 -20.56
N ARG A 75 1.36 -8.15 -20.50
CA ARG A 75 0.21 -9.04 -20.40
C ARG A 75 0.18 -9.78 -19.07
N VAL A 76 -1.01 -9.91 -18.49
CA VAL A 76 -1.28 -10.62 -17.25
C VAL A 76 -2.16 -11.81 -17.57
N ARG A 77 -1.71 -13.02 -17.24
CA ARG A 77 -2.50 -14.24 -17.38
C ARG A 77 -3.17 -14.58 -16.05
N LEU A 78 -4.48 -14.67 -16.08
CA LEU A 78 -5.33 -15.09 -14.95
C LEU A 78 -5.45 -16.61 -14.91
N ALA A 79 -5.81 -17.15 -13.76
CA ALA A 79 -6.10 -18.58 -13.61
C ALA A 79 -7.30 -19.06 -14.45
N SER A 80 -8.17 -18.15 -14.90
CA SER A 80 -9.21 -18.43 -15.88
C SER A 80 -8.67 -18.74 -17.28
N GLY A 81 -7.36 -18.59 -17.52
CA GLY A 81 -6.74 -18.69 -18.83
C GLY A 81 -6.85 -17.42 -19.67
N GLN A 82 -7.61 -16.42 -19.20
CA GLN A 82 -7.73 -15.12 -19.86
C GLN A 82 -6.43 -14.32 -19.75
N GLU A 83 -6.05 -13.66 -20.84
CA GLU A 83 -4.93 -12.73 -20.90
C GLU A 83 -5.44 -11.30 -20.96
N ILE A 84 -5.05 -10.48 -19.98
CA ILE A 84 -5.40 -9.06 -19.89
C ILE A 84 -4.16 -8.23 -20.24
N PHE A 85 -4.34 -7.26 -21.13
CA PHE A 85 -3.30 -6.30 -21.48
C PHE A 85 -3.47 -5.01 -20.67
N SER A 86 -2.39 -4.50 -20.09
CA SER A 86 -2.38 -3.18 -19.45
C SER A 86 -1.06 -2.46 -19.68
N GLN A 87 -1.12 -1.15 -19.94
CA GLN A 87 0.06 -0.31 -20.08
C GLN A 87 0.77 -0.06 -18.74
N LYS A 88 0.01 -0.08 -17.63
CA LYS A 88 0.51 0.17 -16.28
C LYS A 88 -0.04 -0.89 -15.34
N LEU A 89 0.83 -1.51 -14.58
CA LEU A 89 0.48 -2.56 -13.63
C LEU A 89 1.00 -2.17 -12.25
N ILE A 90 0.11 -2.19 -11.25
CA ILE A 90 0.43 -1.96 -9.84
C ILE A 90 0.17 -3.27 -9.12
N LEU A 91 1.17 -3.77 -8.40
CA LEU A 91 1.11 -5.05 -7.70
C LEU A 91 1.49 -4.85 -6.24
N ASP A 92 0.83 -5.59 -5.36
CA ASP A 92 1.22 -5.67 -3.96
C ASP A 92 2.46 -6.59 -3.82
N PRO A 93 3.46 -6.23 -3.00
CA PRO A 93 4.65 -7.05 -2.78
C PRO A 93 4.38 -8.46 -2.23
N CYS A 94 3.19 -8.72 -1.70
CA CYS A 94 2.78 -10.03 -1.17
C CYS A 94 2.30 -11.00 -2.28
N ILE A 95 2.10 -10.52 -3.52
CA ILE A 95 1.71 -11.37 -4.64
C ILE A 95 2.89 -12.28 -4.97
N THR A 96 2.78 -13.54 -4.55
CA THR A 96 3.77 -14.58 -4.81
C THR A 96 3.57 -15.06 -6.25
N LEU A 97 4.17 -14.34 -7.20
CA LEU A 97 4.34 -14.86 -8.55
C LEU A 97 5.27 -16.05 -8.46
N GLY A 98 4.80 -17.20 -8.95
CA GLY A 98 5.53 -18.46 -8.93
C GLY A 98 7.01 -18.23 -9.22
N SER A 99 7.83 -18.41 -8.18
CA SER A 99 9.28 -18.21 -8.21
C SER A 99 9.99 -19.19 -9.16
N GLU A 100 9.23 -20.09 -9.78
CA GLU A 100 9.69 -21.23 -10.58
C GLU A 100 10.24 -20.81 -11.96
N SER A 101 10.00 -19.57 -12.41
CA SER A 101 10.56 -19.07 -13.68
C SER A 101 11.86 -18.26 -13.50
N MET A 102 12.33 -18.05 -12.26
CA MET A 102 13.47 -17.16 -11.96
C MET A 102 14.84 -17.68 -12.45
N SER A 103 14.95 -18.95 -12.83
CA SER A 103 16.20 -19.56 -13.32
C SER A 103 16.45 -19.36 -14.82
N SER A 104 15.43 -18.95 -15.60
CA SER A 104 15.52 -18.85 -17.07
C SER A 104 15.41 -17.42 -17.64
N LEU A 105 15.33 -16.38 -16.80
CA LEU A 105 15.16 -15.00 -17.30
C LEU A 105 16.49 -14.36 -17.71
N THR A 106 16.51 -13.81 -18.92
CA THR A 106 17.60 -12.98 -19.48
C THR A 106 17.82 -11.74 -18.62
N ASP A 107 19.04 -11.19 -18.59
CA ASP A 107 19.41 -10.10 -17.67
C ASP A 107 18.52 -8.84 -17.78
N GLN A 108 17.96 -8.56 -18.96
CA GLN A 108 16.99 -7.48 -19.16
C GLN A 108 15.66 -7.73 -18.42
N GLN A 109 15.16 -8.97 -18.40
CA GLN A 109 13.89 -9.29 -17.73
C GLN A 109 14.03 -9.25 -16.21
N LYS A 110 15.23 -9.56 -15.68
CA LYS A 110 15.57 -9.37 -14.26
C LYS A 110 15.61 -7.90 -13.87
N GLU A 111 16.04 -7.01 -14.77
CA GLU A 111 16.06 -5.57 -14.53
C GLU A 111 14.66 -4.96 -14.54
N THR A 112 13.80 -5.34 -15.49
CA THR A 112 12.39 -4.90 -15.50
C THR A 112 11.63 -5.48 -14.30
N LEU A 113 11.90 -6.73 -13.89
CA LEU A 113 11.37 -7.27 -12.64
C LEU A 113 11.89 -6.55 -11.39
N ARG A 114 13.14 -6.07 -11.37
CA ARG A 114 13.67 -5.22 -10.28
C ARG A 114 12.96 -3.87 -10.20
N VAL A 115 12.40 -3.38 -11.31
CA VAL A 115 11.57 -2.16 -11.36
C VAL A 115 10.14 -2.43 -10.88
N PHE A 116 9.54 -3.58 -11.24
CA PHE A 116 8.17 -3.94 -10.84
C PHE A 116 8.06 -4.55 -9.43
N VAL A 117 9.06 -5.31 -9.03
CA VAL A 117 9.29 -5.81 -7.69
C VAL A 117 10.60 -5.18 -7.28
N PRO A 118 10.57 -3.99 -6.64
CA PRO A 118 11.76 -3.46 -6.00
C PRO A 118 12.34 -4.60 -5.20
N LYS A 119 13.60 -4.94 -5.49
CA LYS A 119 14.39 -5.89 -4.72
C LYS A 119 14.57 -5.24 -3.35
N THR A 120 13.49 -5.24 -2.58
CA THR A 120 13.49 -4.95 -1.17
C THR A 120 14.35 -6.07 -0.64
N ILE A 121 15.60 -5.70 -0.39
CA ILE A 121 16.44 -6.34 0.59
C ILE A 121 15.51 -6.43 1.81
N SER A 122 14.94 -7.62 1.95
CA SER A 122 13.77 -7.89 2.76
C SER A 122 14.25 -7.99 4.20
N SER A 123 14.59 -6.85 4.80
CA SER A 123 14.37 -6.68 6.23
C SER A 123 12.87 -6.50 6.42
N LYS A 124 12.11 -7.58 6.18
CA LYS A 124 10.68 -7.65 6.44
C LYS A 124 10.46 -7.32 7.92
N GLY A 125 10.16 -6.06 8.21
CA GLY A 125 9.84 -5.61 9.54
C GLY A 125 8.71 -6.48 10.07
N LYS A 126 8.97 -7.19 11.16
CA LYS A 126 7.93 -8.00 11.81
C LYS A 126 7.08 -7.04 12.64
N ILE A 127 5.77 -7.08 12.43
CA ILE A 127 4.81 -6.33 13.24
C ILE A 127 4.10 -7.35 14.12
N ALA A 128 4.28 -7.25 15.43
CA ALA A 128 3.47 -7.99 16.38
C ALA A 128 2.09 -7.33 16.48
N ARG A 129 1.02 -8.11 16.39
CA ARG A 129 -0.37 -7.65 16.51
C ARG A 129 -1.06 -8.50 17.56
N GLY A 130 -1.77 -7.85 18.49
CA GLY A 130 -2.65 -8.51 19.46
C GLY A 130 -4.07 -7.96 19.32
N ILE A 131 -5.06 -8.84 19.43
CA ILE A 131 -6.47 -8.47 19.46
C ILE A 131 -7.02 -8.99 20.78
N CYS A 132 -7.56 -8.10 21.61
CA CYS A 132 -8.22 -8.45 22.86
C CYS A 132 -9.72 -8.17 22.76
N ILE A 133 -10.53 -9.06 23.33
CA ILE A 133 -11.97 -8.86 23.51
C ILE A 133 -12.18 -8.70 25.01
N ILE A 134 -12.43 -7.47 25.44
CA ILE A 134 -12.71 -7.13 26.84
C ILE A 134 -14.21 -7.08 27.05
N ARG A 135 -14.68 -7.54 28.22
CA ARG A 135 -16.11 -7.51 28.58
C ARG A 135 -16.56 -6.16 29.12
N ASP A 136 -15.63 -5.32 29.60
CA ASP A 136 -15.91 -4.01 30.16
C ASP A 136 -14.76 -3.02 29.88
N VAL A 137 -15.06 -1.72 29.91
CA VAL A 137 -14.07 -0.64 29.76
C VAL A 137 -13.58 -0.26 31.14
N LEU A 138 -12.26 -0.32 31.35
CA LEU A 138 -11.60 0.00 32.62
C LEU A 138 -11.59 1.51 32.89
#